data_AF-A0A3A6K470-F1
#
_entry.id   AF-A0A3A6K470-F1
#
_cell.length_a   1.000
_cell.length_b   1.000
_cell.length_c   1.000
_cell.angle_alpha   90.00
_cell.angle_beta   90.00
_cell.angle_gamma   90.00
#
_symmetry.space_group_name_H-M   'P 1'
#
loop_
_entity.id
_entity.type
_entity.pdbx_description
1 polymer ?
#
loop_
_entity_poly.entity_id
_entity_poly.type
_entity_poly.pdbx_seq_one_letter_code
_entity_poly.pdbx_strand_id
1 'polypeptide(L)'
;MYSEKVMDHFQHPRNMGEIEDASGVGTVGNAKCGDIMRIYLDIDDESHIIRDCKFKTFGCGAAVATSSMATEMVMGKTIEEAMEVTNKAVMEALDGLPPVKVHCSLLAEEAIHAALWDYAEKHHIEIKGLQKPVSDISEHEEDEEY
;
A
#
# COMPACT_ATOMS: atom_id res chain seq x y z
N MET A 1 4.62 8.81 20.09
CA MET A 1 5.51 9.76 19.38
C MET A 1 5.91 9.11 18.06
N TYR A 2 6.04 9.86 16.97
CA TYR A 2 6.50 9.29 15.69
C TYR A 2 8.00 9.03 15.71
N SER A 3 8.45 7.96 15.05
CA SER A 3 9.86 7.67 14.86
C SER A 3 10.50 8.68 13.89
N GLU A 4 11.83 8.77 13.91
CA GLU A 4 12.57 9.58 12.94
C GLU A 4 12.29 9.13 11.50
N LYS A 5 12.11 7.82 11.30
CA LYS A 5 11.82 7.23 10.00
C LYS A 5 10.42 7.62 9.49
N VAL A 6 9.40 7.62 10.36
CA VAL A 6 8.08 8.16 9.99
C VAL A 6 8.19 9.63 9.59
N MET A 7 8.94 10.42 10.35
CA MET A 7 9.10 11.85 10.04
C MET A 7 9.85 12.07 8.72
N ASP A 8 10.82 11.23 8.39
CA ASP A 8 11.56 11.31 7.13
C ASP A 8 10.71 10.93 5.92
N HIS A 9 9.96 9.82 5.99
CA HIS A 9 9.04 9.43 4.90
C HIS A 9 7.86 10.41 4.75
N PHE A 10 7.47 11.09 5.83
CA PHE A 10 6.49 12.18 5.73
C PHE A 10 7.04 13.43 5.04
N GLN A 11 8.26 13.86 5.41
CA GLN A 11 8.86 15.09 4.87
C GLN A 11 9.45 14.91 3.48
N HIS A 12 9.96 13.72 3.20
CA HIS A 12 10.60 13.33 1.94
C HIS A 12 9.97 12.02 1.44
N PRO A 13 8.70 12.01 1.03
CA PRO A 13 8.05 10.78 0.57
C PRO A 13 8.75 10.24 -0.68
N ARG A 14 9.06 8.95 -0.68
CA ARG A 14 9.60 8.23 -1.83
C ARG A 14 8.46 7.82 -2.73
N ASN A 15 8.67 7.81 -4.04
CA ASN A 15 7.71 7.27 -5.00
C ASN A 15 6.35 7.99 -5.06
N MET A 16 6.24 9.21 -4.56
CA MET A 16 5.03 10.00 -4.75
C MET A 16 4.86 10.39 -6.23
N GLY A 17 3.70 10.09 -6.82
CA GLY A 17 3.42 10.34 -8.23
C GLY A 17 2.39 9.40 -8.82
N GLU A 18 2.39 9.31 -10.14
CA GLU A 18 1.54 8.40 -10.91
C GLU A 18 2.38 7.72 -11.98
N ILE A 19 1.91 6.58 -12.46
CA ILE A 19 2.45 5.90 -13.64
C ILE A 19 1.37 5.99 -14.71
N GLU A 20 1.71 6.61 -15.85
CA GLU A 20 0.85 6.57 -17.04
C GLU A 20 0.81 5.13 -17.57
N ASP A 21 -0.39 4.65 -17.96
CA ASP A 21 -0.60 3.28 -18.46
C ASP A 21 -0.09 2.18 -17.51
N ALA A 22 -0.24 2.39 -16.18
CA ALA A 22 0.16 1.43 -15.16
C ALA A 22 -0.47 0.03 -15.37
N SER A 23 0.34 -1.01 -15.16
CA SER A 23 -0.09 -2.41 -15.21
C SER A 23 -1.22 -2.68 -14.20
N GLY A 24 -1.13 -2.12 -12.99
CA GLY A 24 -2.15 -2.23 -11.95
C GLY A 24 -2.38 -0.91 -11.21
N VAL A 25 -3.64 -0.60 -10.89
CA VAL A 25 -4.02 0.59 -10.12
C VAL A 25 -5.03 0.22 -9.04
N GLY A 26 -4.66 0.49 -7.78
CA GLY A 26 -5.50 0.25 -6.61
C GLY A 26 -5.89 1.58 -5.96
N THR A 27 -7.16 1.75 -5.60
CA THR A 27 -7.60 2.90 -4.78
C THR A 27 -8.45 2.40 -3.64
N VAL A 28 -8.05 2.76 -2.42
CA VAL A 28 -8.74 2.41 -1.18
C VAL A 28 -8.90 3.66 -0.33
N GLY A 29 -9.96 3.70 0.46
CA GLY A 29 -10.20 4.77 1.43
C GLY A 29 -10.59 4.22 2.78
N ASN A 30 -10.65 5.10 3.76
CA ASN A 30 -11.08 4.79 5.10
C ASN A 30 -12.08 5.85 5.55
N ALA A 31 -13.36 5.49 5.65
CA ALA A 31 -14.40 6.46 6.00
C ALA A 31 -14.29 7.00 7.43
N LYS A 32 -13.67 6.26 8.37
CA LYS A 32 -13.52 6.69 9.77
C LYS A 32 -12.56 7.87 9.92
N CYS A 33 -11.44 7.86 9.19
CA CYS A 33 -10.44 8.93 9.26
C CYS A 33 -10.42 9.87 8.04
N GLY A 34 -11.05 9.46 6.94
CA GLY A 34 -11.10 10.21 5.68
C GLY A 34 -9.86 10.07 4.81
N ASP A 35 -8.92 9.19 5.16
CA ASP A 35 -7.71 8.94 4.37
C ASP A 35 -8.06 8.15 3.09
N ILE A 36 -7.45 8.52 1.96
CA ILE A 36 -7.61 7.86 0.65
C ILE A 36 -6.22 7.64 0.07
N MET A 37 -5.93 6.41 -0.33
CA MET A 37 -4.68 6.03 -0.97
C MET A 37 -4.92 5.44 -2.36
N ARG A 38 -4.07 5.82 -3.31
CA ARG A 38 -3.99 5.21 -4.63
C ARG A 38 -2.56 4.76 -4.90
N ILE A 39 -2.40 3.50 -5.29
CA ILE A 39 -1.13 2.91 -5.72
C ILE A 39 -1.19 2.58 -7.22
N TYR A 40 -0.06 2.79 -7.88
CA TYR A 40 0.20 2.48 -9.28
C TYR A 40 1.37 1.50 -9.34
N LEU A 41 1.22 0.39 -10.06
CA LEU A 41 2.26 -0.61 -10.27
C LEU A 41 2.60 -0.72 -11.75
N ASP A 42 3.89 -0.67 -12.07
CA ASP A 42 4.44 -1.14 -13.34
C ASP A 42 5.06 -2.52 -13.10
N ILE A 43 4.46 -3.55 -13.69
CA ILE A 43 4.85 -4.95 -13.53
C ILE A 43 5.35 -5.48 -14.86
N ASP A 44 6.49 -6.15 -14.82
CA ASP A 44 7.03 -6.87 -15.96
C ASP A 44 6.23 -8.15 -16.23
N ASP A 45 5.63 -8.28 -17.42
CA ASP A 45 4.72 -9.38 -17.73
C ASP A 45 5.39 -10.75 -17.82
N GLU A 46 6.70 -10.81 -18.09
CA GLU A 46 7.42 -12.08 -18.21
C GLU A 46 7.95 -12.55 -16.85
N SER A 47 8.54 -11.64 -16.08
CA SER A 47 9.18 -11.96 -14.79
C SER A 47 8.26 -11.77 -13.59
N HIS A 48 7.11 -11.10 -13.75
CA HIS A 48 6.20 -10.70 -12.68
C HIS A 48 6.87 -9.86 -11.58
N ILE A 49 7.91 -9.10 -11.94
CA ILE A 49 8.63 -8.19 -11.04
C ILE A 49 8.02 -6.79 -11.12
N ILE A 50 7.79 -6.15 -9.98
CA ILE A 50 7.37 -4.75 -9.86
C ILE A 50 8.56 -3.85 -10.19
N ARG A 51 8.57 -3.26 -11.38
CA ARG A 51 9.64 -2.38 -11.88
C ARG A 51 9.56 -0.98 -11.33
N ASP A 52 8.34 -0.45 -11.21
CA ASP A 52 8.07 0.84 -10.57
C ASP A 52 6.78 0.74 -9.75
N CYS A 53 6.76 1.49 -8.66
CA CYS A 53 5.61 1.63 -7.80
C CYS A 53 5.50 3.11 -7.45
N LYS A 54 4.33 3.70 -7.65
CA LYS A 54 4.05 5.10 -7.29
C LYS A 54 2.78 5.19 -6.47
N PHE A 55 2.66 6.25 -5.69
CA PHE A 55 1.44 6.51 -4.94
C PHE A 55 0.98 7.96 -4.99
N LYS A 56 -0.33 8.15 -4.82
CA LYS A 56 -0.93 9.39 -4.35
C LYS A 56 -1.77 9.09 -3.12
N THR A 57 -1.73 9.98 -2.14
CA THR A 57 -2.56 9.84 -0.94
C THR A 57 -3.10 11.20 -0.52
N PHE A 58 -4.33 11.18 -0.02
CA PHE A 58 -4.90 12.28 0.73
C PHE A 58 -5.14 11.76 2.14
N GLY A 59 -4.42 12.29 3.12
CA GLY A 59 -4.57 11.82 4.48
C GLY A 59 -3.59 12.45 5.45
N CYS A 60 -3.57 11.92 6.67
CA CYS A 60 -2.66 12.42 7.69
C CYS A 60 -1.18 12.07 7.38
N GLY A 61 -0.24 12.70 8.11
CA GLY A 61 1.20 12.46 7.88
C GLY A 61 1.63 11.00 8.05
N ALA A 62 0.91 10.22 8.87
CA ALA A 62 1.13 8.78 8.98
C ALA A 62 0.73 8.04 7.69
N ALA A 63 -0.39 8.41 7.06
CA ALA A 63 -0.80 7.84 5.77
C ALA A 63 0.22 8.13 4.67
N VAL A 64 0.80 9.34 4.64
CA VAL A 64 1.89 9.68 3.71
C VAL A 64 3.12 8.80 3.97
N ALA A 65 3.53 8.66 5.24
CA ALA A 65 4.71 7.88 5.60
C ALA A 65 4.53 6.38 5.32
N THR A 66 3.37 5.80 5.63
CA THR A 66 3.07 4.39 5.36
C THR A 66 2.97 4.10 3.87
N SER A 67 2.34 4.99 3.10
CA SER A 67 2.32 4.89 1.63
C SER A 67 3.73 4.85 1.08
N SER A 68 4.57 5.81 1.48
CA SER A 68 5.95 5.90 1.01
C SER A 68 6.79 4.69 1.39
N MET A 69 6.63 4.15 2.62
CA MET A 69 7.37 2.96 3.02
C MET A 69 6.90 1.73 2.23
N ALA A 70 5.59 1.55 2.10
CA ALA A 70 5.01 0.42 1.39
C ALA A 70 5.48 0.36 -0.07
N THR A 71 5.56 1.51 -0.76
CA THR A 71 6.07 1.55 -2.15
C THR A 71 7.53 1.13 -2.25
N GLU A 72 8.38 1.51 -1.29
CA GLU A 72 9.78 1.05 -1.27
C GLU A 72 9.88 -0.45 -0.95
N MET A 73 8.99 -0.95 -0.09
CA MET A 73 8.98 -2.36 0.29
C MET A 73 8.58 -3.29 -0.84
N VAL A 74 7.80 -2.84 -1.83
CA VAL A 74 7.36 -3.68 -2.97
C VAL A 74 8.18 -3.47 -4.23
N MET A 75 9.00 -2.41 -4.30
CA MET A 75 9.81 -2.12 -5.47
C MET A 75 10.86 -3.22 -5.72
N GLY A 76 10.92 -3.74 -6.95
CA GLY A 76 11.86 -4.79 -7.36
C GLY A 76 11.51 -6.20 -6.88
N LYS A 77 10.35 -6.38 -6.23
CA LYS A 77 9.85 -7.67 -5.75
C LYS A 77 8.97 -8.36 -6.78
N THR A 78 8.82 -9.68 -6.66
CA THR A 78 7.75 -10.40 -7.38
C THR A 78 6.38 -10.10 -6.78
N ILE A 79 5.32 -10.44 -7.51
CA ILE A 79 3.93 -10.35 -7.03
C ILE A 79 3.75 -11.13 -5.72
N GLU A 80 4.30 -12.34 -5.62
CA GLU A 80 4.19 -13.17 -4.42
C GLU A 80 4.89 -12.52 -3.23
N GLU A 81 6.08 -11.95 -3.42
CA GLU A 81 6.81 -11.25 -2.36
C GLU A 81 6.12 -9.93 -1.95
N ALA A 82 5.39 -9.30 -2.87
CA ALA A 82 4.58 -8.12 -2.58
C ALA A 82 3.33 -8.47 -1.77
N MET A 83 2.72 -9.64 -2.00
CA MET A 83 1.60 -10.17 -1.20
C MET A 83 1.98 -10.46 0.26
N GLU A 84 3.27 -10.63 0.56
CA GLU A 84 3.75 -10.82 1.94
C GLU A 84 3.95 -9.48 2.68
N VAL A 85 3.75 -8.33 2.03
CA VAL A 85 3.87 -7.01 2.65
C VAL A 85 2.58 -6.66 3.40
N THR A 86 2.57 -6.99 4.69
CA THR A 86 1.46 -6.71 5.61
C THR A 86 1.55 -5.34 6.28
N ASN A 87 0.46 -4.87 6.88
CA ASN A 87 0.39 -3.64 7.67
C ASN A 87 1.43 -3.62 8.80
N LYS A 88 1.70 -4.79 9.40
CA LYS A 88 2.64 -4.99 10.47
C LYS A 88 4.07 -4.87 9.93
N ALA A 89 4.34 -5.44 8.76
CA ALA A 89 5.63 -5.29 8.11
C ALA A 89 5.92 -3.81 7.78
N VAL A 90 4.92 -3.06 7.30
CA VAL A 90 5.05 -1.60 7.05
C VAL A 90 5.29 -0.84 8.35
N MET A 91 4.58 -1.17 9.43
CA MET A 91 4.81 -0.57 10.75
C MET A 91 6.21 -0.85 11.28
N GLU A 92 6.64 -2.11 11.24
CA GLU A 92 7.97 -2.52 11.69
C GLU A 92 9.06 -1.84 10.87
N ALA A 93 8.87 -1.75 9.55
CA ALA A 93 9.78 -1.01 8.68
C ALA A 93 9.89 0.46 9.06
N LEU A 94 8.82 1.08 9.59
CA LEU A 94 8.76 2.44 10.10
C LEU A 94 9.22 2.62 11.56
N ASP A 95 9.75 1.58 12.21
CA ASP A 95 10.09 1.53 13.64
C ASP A 95 8.88 1.78 14.56
N GLY A 96 7.70 1.39 14.08
CA GLY A 96 6.42 1.46 14.76
C GLY A 96 5.60 2.72 14.46
N LEU A 97 4.30 2.63 14.77
CA LEU A 97 3.36 3.74 14.72
C LEU A 97 2.65 3.87 16.09
N PRO A 98 2.21 5.09 16.47
CA PRO A 98 1.29 5.22 17.59
C PRO A 98 0.04 4.35 17.38
N PRO A 99 -0.51 3.68 18.43
CA PRO A 99 -1.62 2.74 18.28
C PRO A 99 -2.82 3.30 17.50
N VAL A 100 -3.18 4.57 17.73
CA VAL A 100 -4.28 5.25 17.04
C VAL A 100 -4.05 5.51 15.55
N LYS A 101 -2.88 5.16 15.01
CA LYS A 101 -2.47 5.37 13.61
C LYS A 101 -2.11 4.08 12.87
N VAL A 102 -2.36 2.93 13.48
CA VAL A 102 -2.10 1.64 12.86
C VAL A 102 -2.96 1.42 11.61
N HIS A 103 -4.21 1.89 11.59
CA HIS A 103 -5.04 1.84 10.38
C HIS A 103 -4.39 2.46 9.12
N CYS A 104 -3.46 3.42 9.29
CA CYS A 104 -2.75 4.01 8.16
C CYS A 104 -1.81 3.00 7.47
N SER A 105 -1.30 1.97 8.16
CA SER A 105 -0.53 0.90 7.53
C SER A 105 -1.42 -0.14 6.88
N LEU A 106 -2.60 -0.43 7.44
CA LEU A 106 -3.62 -1.26 6.78
C LEU A 106 -4.07 -0.64 5.46
N LEU A 107 -4.26 0.68 5.41
CA LEU A 107 -4.58 1.40 4.16
C LEU A 107 -3.51 1.19 3.08
N ALA A 108 -2.24 1.06 3.47
CA ALA A 108 -1.14 0.87 2.52
C ALA A 108 -1.10 -0.56 1.96
N GLU A 109 -1.28 -1.57 2.81
CA GLU A 109 -1.40 -2.98 2.41
C GLU A 109 -2.58 -3.18 1.44
N GLU A 110 -3.77 -2.71 1.83
CA GLU A 110 -4.98 -2.84 1.02
C GLU A 110 -4.86 -2.10 -0.32
N ALA A 111 -4.14 -0.97 -0.37
CA ALA A 111 -3.87 -0.29 -1.62
C ALA A 111 -2.97 -1.11 -2.57
N ILE A 112 -1.97 -1.83 -2.04
CA ILE A 112 -1.13 -2.74 -2.82
C ILE A 112 -1.97 -3.90 -3.33
N HIS A 113 -2.74 -4.55 -2.46
CA HIS A 113 -3.63 -5.66 -2.84
C HIS A 113 -4.64 -5.22 -3.90
N ALA A 114 -5.23 -4.04 -3.77
CA ALA A 114 -6.14 -3.51 -4.78
C ALA A 114 -5.46 -3.28 -6.14
N ALA A 115 -4.20 -2.83 -6.15
CA ALA A 115 -3.45 -2.62 -7.38
C ALA A 115 -3.04 -3.96 -8.04
N LEU A 116 -2.66 -4.96 -7.23
CA LEU A 116 -2.40 -6.32 -7.69
C LEU A 116 -3.67 -6.99 -8.22
N TRP A 117 -4.83 -6.71 -7.63
CA TRP A 117 -6.12 -7.22 -8.11
C TRP A 117 -6.46 -6.66 -9.49
N ASP A 118 -6.31 -5.34 -9.68
CA ASP A 118 -6.51 -4.70 -10.98
C ASP A 118 -5.57 -5.28 -12.05
N TYR A 119 -4.29 -5.52 -11.69
CA TYR A 119 -3.35 -6.22 -12.58
C TYR A 119 -3.83 -7.64 -12.91
N ALA A 120 -4.23 -8.42 -11.91
CA ALA A 120 -4.70 -9.78 -12.10
C ALA A 120 -5.91 -9.87 -13.05
N GLU A 121 -6.89 -8.97 -12.88
CA GLU A 121 -8.07 -8.88 -13.75
C GLU A 121 -7.72 -8.52 -15.19
N LYS A 122 -6.84 -7.53 -15.39
CA LYS A 122 -6.38 -7.08 -16.72
C LYS A 122 -5.62 -8.16 -17.49
N HIS A 123 -4.83 -8.98 -16.78
CA HIS A 123 -3.97 -10.01 -17.36
C HIS A 123 -4.58 -11.41 -17.29
N HIS A 124 -5.77 -11.55 -16.69
CA HIS A 124 -6.49 -12.82 -16.51
C HIS A 124 -5.66 -13.89 -15.78
N ILE A 125 -4.96 -13.48 -14.73
CA ILE A 125 -4.16 -14.37 -13.87
C ILE A 125 -4.76 -14.48 -12.48
N GLU A 126 -4.43 -15.56 -11.76
CA GLU A 126 -4.84 -15.77 -10.38
C GLU A 126 -3.64 -15.56 -9.45
N ILE A 127 -3.74 -14.60 -8.52
CA ILE A 127 -2.73 -14.37 -7.48
C ILE A 127 -3.19 -15.07 -6.22
N LYS A 128 -2.41 -16.06 -5.76
CA LYS A 128 -2.77 -16.88 -4.61
C LYS A 128 -2.91 -16.03 -3.34
N GLY A 129 -4.03 -16.18 -2.64
CA GLY A 129 -4.30 -15.50 -1.38
C GLY A 129 -4.82 -14.08 -1.53
N LEU A 130 -4.80 -13.52 -2.74
CA LEU A 130 -5.37 -12.22 -3.02
C LEU A 130 -6.90 -12.28 -2.97
N GLN A 131 -7.49 -11.39 -2.18
CA GLN A 131 -8.94 -11.25 -2.05
C GLN A 131 -9.42 -10.04 -2.83
N LYS A 132 -10.71 -10.04 -3.18
CA LYS A 132 -11.32 -8.91 -3.87
C LYS A 132 -11.24 -7.67 -2.97
N PRO A 133 -10.61 -6.58 -3.41
CA PRO A 133 -10.42 -5.39 -2.59
C PRO A 133 -11.75 -4.69 -2.30
N VAL A 134 -11.81 -4.05 -1.14
CA VAL A 134 -12.91 -3.16 -0.75
C VAL A 134 -12.52 -1.70 -0.97
N SER A 135 -13.50 -0.85 -1.25
CA SER A 135 -13.25 0.59 -1.42
C SER A 135 -13.12 1.34 -0.09
N ASP A 136 -13.68 0.79 0.99
CA ASP A 136 -13.63 1.35 2.34
C ASP A 136 -13.11 0.29 3.31
N ILE A 137 -11.91 0.50 3.83
CA ILE A 137 -11.23 -0.46 4.71
C ILE A 137 -11.66 -0.35 6.17
N SER A 138 -12.54 0.59 6.51
CA SER A 138 -12.93 0.82 7.90
C SER A 138 -13.69 -0.36 8.53
N GLU A 139 -14.26 -1.24 7.70
CA GLU A 139 -14.89 -2.50 8.10
C GLU A 139 -13.86 -3.55 8.55
N HIS A 140 -12.64 -3.52 7.99
CA HIS A 140 -11.58 -4.49 8.27
C HIS A 140 -10.80 -4.17 9.56
N GLU A 141 -10.83 -2.91 9.99
CA GLU A 141 -10.19 -2.48 11.25
C GLU A 141 -10.86 -3.05 12.51
N GLU A 142 -12.13 -3.43 12.43
CA GLU A 142 -12.87 -3.94 13.60
C GLU A 142 -12.45 -5.36 13.96
N ASP A 143 -11.85 -6.09 13.02
CA ASP A 143 -11.43 -7.48 13.17
C ASP A 143 -9.96 -7.62 13.64
N GLU A 144 -9.15 -6.56 13.57
CA GLU A 144 -7.77 -6.56 14.03
C GLU A 144 -7.63 -5.94 15.44
N GLU A 145 -7.64 -6.78 16.48
CA GLU A 145 -7.23 -6.36 17.83
C GLU A 145 -5.71 -6.09 17.86
N TYR A 146 -5.32 -4.81 17.78
CA TYR A 146 -3.92 -4.36 17.92
C TYR A 146 -3.46 -4.20 19.37
#